data_AF-A0A524FS92-F1
#
_entry.id   AF-A0A524FS92-F1
#
_cell.length_a   1.000
_cell.length_b   1.000
_cell.length_c   1.000
_cell.angle_alpha   90.00
_cell.angle_beta   90.00
_cell.angle_gamma   90.00
#
_symmetry.space_group_name_H-M   'P 1'
#
loop_
_entity.id
_entity.type
_entity.pdbx_description
1 polymer ?
#
loop_
_entity_poly.entity_id
_entity_poly.type
_entity_poly.pdbx_seq_one_letter_code
_entity_poly.pdbx_strand_id
1 'polypeptide(L)'
;MKTNINKNYRKISRDFKGRIELMNKIPRDVSIRLFFEMCDLFLNKYIEVERERFPDKDIREILIDMYKNHEKISGRKIKIWK
;
A
#
# COMPACT_ATOMS: atom_id res chain seq x y z
N MET A 1 13.13 23.63 -19.93
CA MET A 1 12.11 23.53 -18.85
C MET A 1 11.97 22.07 -18.44
N LYS A 2 12.38 21.72 -17.20
CA LYS A 2 12.28 20.35 -16.68
C LYS A 2 10.81 19.99 -16.43
N THR A 3 10.32 18.98 -17.13
CA THR A 3 8.96 18.44 -17.05
C THR A 3 8.70 17.85 -15.66
N ASN A 4 7.78 18.48 -14.92
CA ASN A 4 7.42 18.18 -13.53
C ASN A 4 6.38 17.03 -13.46
N ILE A 5 6.66 15.91 -14.14
CA ILE A 5 5.73 14.76 -14.28
C ILE A 5 5.50 14.05 -12.93
N ASN A 6 6.32 14.32 -11.91
CA ASN A 6 6.30 13.59 -10.64
C ASN A 6 5.26 14.07 -9.60
N LYS A 7 4.57 15.19 -9.82
CA LYS A 7 3.70 15.80 -8.78
C LYS A 7 2.24 15.30 -8.74
N ASN A 8 1.77 14.55 -9.73
CA ASN A 8 0.33 14.22 -9.83
C ASN A 8 -0.07 12.78 -9.48
N TYR A 9 0.86 11.84 -9.37
CA TYR A 9 0.52 10.45 -9.01
C TYR A 9 -0.09 10.34 -7.60
N ARG A 10 0.38 11.15 -6.64
CA ARG A 10 -0.22 11.23 -5.28
C ARG A 10 -1.64 11.79 -5.26
N LYS A 11 -2.02 12.62 -6.24
CA LYS A 11 -3.35 13.24 -6.30
C LYS A 11 -4.37 12.27 -6.87
N ILE A 12 -3.96 11.49 -7.87
CA ILE A 12 -4.73 10.37 -8.44
C ILE A 12 -4.81 9.20 -7.43
N SER A 13 -3.77 8.97 -6.63
CA SER A 13 -3.81 7.98 -5.56
C SER A 13 -4.84 8.30 -4.46
N ARG A 14 -5.22 9.57 -4.34
CA ARG A 14 -6.07 10.13 -3.27
C ARG A 14 -7.52 10.35 -3.68
N ASP A 15 -7.91 10.03 -4.92
CA ASP A 15 -9.33 9.97 -5.28
C ASP A 15 -9.98 8.68 -4.72
N PHE A 16 -9.93 8.58 -3.39
CA PHE A 16 -10.53 7.53 -2.60
C PHE A 16 -12.03 7.47 -2.86
N LYS A 17 -12.66 8.63 -3.07
CA LYS A 17 -14.08 8.75 -3.38
C LYS A 17 -14.42 8.06 -4.71
N GLY A 18 -13.68 8.35 -5.78
CA GLY A 18 -13.88 7.68 -7.07
C GLY A 18 -13.70 6.17 -7.01
N ARG A 19 -12.76 5.67 -6.19
CA ARG A 19 -12.56 4.22 -5.99
C ARG A 19 -13.70 3.57 -5.22
N ILE A 20 -14.20 4.21 -4.16
CA ILE A 20 -15.34 3.71 -3.39
C ILE A 20 -16.61 3.72 -4.26
N GLU A 21 -16.83 4.78 -5.02
CA GLU A 21 -17.95 4.84 -5.97
C GLU A 21 -17.86 3.76 -7.05
N LEU A 22 -16.66 3.46 -7.55
CA LEU A 22 -16.44 2.35 -8.47
C LEU A 22 -16.69 0.99 -7.80
N MET A 23 -16.15 0.77 -6.60
CA MET A 23 -16.35 -0.47 -5.83
C MET A 23 -17.82 -0.75 -5.48
N ASN A 24 -18.61 0.31 -5.27
CA ASN A 24 -20.05 0.21 -5.04
C ASN A 24 -20.86 -0.12 -6.32
N LYS A 25 -20.31 0.15 -7.51
CA LYS A 25 -20.97 -0.06 -8.80
C LYS A 25 -20.64 -1.42 -9.44
N ILE A 26 -19.58 -2.08 -8.98
CA ILE A 26 -19.15 -3.37 -9.52
C ILE A 26 -19.61 -4.54 -8.64
N PRO A 27 -19.79 -5.74 -9.21
CA PRO A 27 -20.15 -6.93 -8.44
C PRO A 27 -19.16 -7.23 -7.31
N ARG A 28 -19.68 -7.78 -6.20
CA ARG A 28 -18.89 -8.08 -4.99
C ARG A 28 -17.64 -8.92 -5.27
N ASP A 29 -17.77 -9.94 -6.10
CA ASP A 29 -16.67 -10.84 -6.48
C ASP A 29 -15.58 -10.14 -7.31
N VAL A 30 -15.96 -9.13 -8.09
CA VAL A 30 -15.01 -8.28 -8.83
C VAL A 30 -14.31 -7.31 -7.88
N SER A 31 -15.03 -6.70 -6.93
CA SER A 31 -14.43 -5.86 -5.88
C SER A 31 -13.41 -6.61 -5.03
N ILE A 32 -13.71 -7.85 -4.64
CA ILE A 32 -12.79 -8.71 -3.87
C ILE A 32 -11.53 -9.02 -4.68
N ARG A 33 -11.68 -9.37 -5.97
CA ARG A 33 -10.52 -9.62 -6.86
C ARG A 33 -9.63 -8.38 -6.99
N LEU A 34 -10.21 -7.22 -7.30
CA LEU A 34 -9.47 -5.97 -7.39
C LEU A 34 -8.75 -5.61 -6.08
N PHE A 35 -9.36 -5.91 -4.94
CA PHE A 35 -8.71 -5.70 -3.64
C PHE A 35 -7.46 -6.57 -3.48
N PHE A 36 -7.56 -7.88 -3.77
CA PHE A 36 -6.40 -8.77 -3.70
C PHE A 36 -5.31 -8.40 -4.71
N GLU A 37 -5.68 -8.05 -5.94
CA GLU A 37 -4.73 -7.55 -6.95
C GLU A 37 -3.98 -6.29 -6.47
N MET A 38 -4.68 -5.37 -5.80
CA MET A 38 -4.03 -4.20 -5.21
C MET A 38 -3.09 -4.60 -4.06
N CYS A 39 -3.50 -5.52 -3.19
CA CYS A 39 -2.64 -6.02 -2.11
C CYS A 39 -1.35 -6.63 -2.68
N ASP A 40 -1.46 -7.48 -3.70
CA ASP A 40 -0.31 -8.10 -4.36
C ASP A 40 0.60 -7.05 -5.00
N LEU A 41 0.02 -6.06 -5.69
CA LEU A 41 0.79 -4.99 -6.30
C LEU A 41 1.56 -4.16 -5.25
N PHE A 42 0.92 -3.81 -4.14
CA PHE A 42 1.57 -3.08 -3.05
C PHE A 42 2.66 -3.90 -2.38
N LEU A 43 2.42 -5.20 -2.15
CA LEU A 43 3.38 -6.09 -1.52
C LEU A 43 4.62 -6.27 -2.41
N ASN A 44 4.42 -6.55 -3.69
CA ASN A 44 5.51 -6.67 -4.65
C ASN A 44 6.31 -5.38 -4.75
N LYS A 45 5.63 -4.23 -4.79
CA LYS A 45 6.33 -2.94 -4.84
C LYS A 45 7.12 -2.65 -3.57
N TYR A 46 6.61 -3.04 -2.41
CA TYR A 46 7.33 -2.91 -1.15
C TYR A 46 8.60 -3.76 -1.15
N ILE A 47 8.50 -5.02 -1.57
CA ILE A 47 9.65 -5.94 -1.65
C ILE A 47 10.71 -5.40 -2.63
N GLU A 48 10.29 -4.92 -3.80
CA GLU A 48 11.19 -4.33 -4.80
C GLU A 48 11.99 -3.17 -4.21
N VAL A 49 11.32 -2.21 -3.55
CA VAL A 49 11.96 -1.05 -2.93
C VAL A 49 12.92 -1.45 -1.81
N GLU A 50 12.55 -2.43 -0.99
CA GLU A 50 13.44 -2.91 0.08
C GLU A 50 14.65 -3.66 -0.47
N ARG A 51 14.52 -4.40 -1.58
CA ARG A 51 15.65 -5.02 -2.26
C ARG A 51 16.55 -4.01 -2.97
N GLU A 52 16.00 -2.93 -3.53
CA GLU A 52 16.82 -1.83 -4.06
C GLU A 52 17.67 -1.17 -2.96
N ARG A 53 17.10 -1.06 -1.75
CA ARG A 53 17.79 -0.46 -0.59
C ARG A 53 18.76 -1.44 0.09
N PHE A 54 18.42 -2.72 0.13
CA PHE A 54 19.18 -3.79 0.77
C PHE A 54 19.22 -5.01 -0.15
N PRO A 55 20.14 -5.05 -1.14
CA PRO A 55 20.16 -6.07 -2.18
C PRO A 55 20.30 -7.52 -1.68
N ASP A 56 21.03 -7.68 -0.57
CA ASP A 56 21.34 -8.99 0.03
C ASP A 56 20.29 -9.46 1.03
N LYS A 57 19.28 -8.62 1.32
CA LYS A 57 18.26 -8.93 2.33
C LYS A 57 17.26 -9.94 1.77
N ASP A 58 17.02 -11.00 2.53
CA ASP A 58 16.08 -12.03 2.10
C ASP A 58 14.63 -11.51 2.12
N ILE A 59 13.81 -12.00 1.20
CA ILE A 59 12.40 -11.60 1.10
C ILE A 59 11.66 -11.90 2.42
N ARG A 60 11.98 -13.01 3.10
CA ARG A 60 11.36 -13.34 4.39
C ARG A 60 11.66 -12.28 5.43
N GLU A 61 12.89 -11.78 5.49
CA GLU A 61 13.29 -10.73 6.43
C GLU A 61 12.59 -9.41 6.12
N ILE A 62 12.45 -9.07 4.84
CA ILE A 62 11.69 -7.90 4.38
C ILE A 62 10.23 -7.98 4.87
N LEU A 63 9.59 -9.13 4.71
CA LEU A 63 8.20 -9.35 5.15
C LEU A 63 8.04 -9.28 6.68
N ILE A 64 8.99 -9.88 7.43
CA ILE A 64 9.02 -9.82 8.89
C ILE A 64 9.13 -8.36 9.36
N ASP A 65 10.00 -7.57 8.74
CA ASP A 65 10.18 -6.17 9.10
C ASP A 65 8.96 -5.32 8.73
N MET A 66 8.35 -5.57 7.56
CA MET A 66 7.08 -4.95 7.18
C MET A 66 6.01 -5.17 8.25
N TYR A 67 5.86 -6.41 8.72
CA TYR A 67 4.89 -6.77 9.75
C TYR A 67 5.21 -6.10 11.09
N LYS A 68 6.47 -6.17 11.55
CA LYS A 68 6.92 -5.49 12.79
C LYS A 68 6.66 -3.98 12.75
N ASN A 69 6.88 -3.36 11.59
CA ASN A 69 6.65 -1.93 11.41
C ASN A 69 5.16 -1.59 11.42
N HIS A 70 4.32 -2.41 10.79
CA HIS A 70 2.87 -2.28 10.87
C HIS A 70 2.38 -2.35 12.33
N GLU A 71 2.82 -3.36 13.08
CA GLU A 71 2.47 -3.54 14.50
C GLU A 71 2.91 -2.36 15.38
N LYS A 72 4.11 -1.80 15.13
CA LYS A 72 4.57 -0.61 15.85
C LYS A 72 3.73 0.64 15.54
N ILE A 73 3.20 0.75 14.32
CA ILE A 73 2.36 1.89 13.90
C ILE A 73 0.93 1.72 14.40
N SER A 74 0.37 0.50 14.35
CA SER A 74 -0.96 0.17 14.86
C SER A 74 -1.02 0.26 16.39
N GLY A 75 0.00 -0.25 17.09
CA GLY A 75 0.12 -0.20 18.55
C GLY A 75 0.24 1.23 19.12
N ARG A 76 0.70 2.20 18.32
CA ARG A 76 0.74 3.63 18.73
C ARG A 76 -0.64 4.31 18.73
N LYS A 77 -1.67 3.71 18.13
CA LYS A 77 -3.02 4.31 18.03
C LYS A 77 -3.97 3.97 19.18
N ILE A 78 -3.56 3.15 20.17
CA ILE A 78 -4.40 2.80 21.32
C ILE A 78 -3.86 3.48 22.59
N LYS A 79 -4.08 4.80 22.68
CA LYS A 79 -4.30 5.49 23.96
C LYS A 79 -5.56 6.32 23.79
N ILE A 80 -6.69 5.63 23.71
CA ILE A 80 -7.99 6.27 23.93
C ILE A 80 -8.03 6.55 25.43
N TRP A 81 -8.13 7.84 25.77
CA TRP A 81 -8.21 8.35 27.13
C TRP A 81 -9.38 7.67 27.88
N LYS A 82 -9.11 7.20 29.10
CA LYS A 82 -10.14 6.80 30.07
C LYS A 82 -10.85 8.02 30.61
#